data_AF-A0A2V8FSJ4-F1
#
_entry.id   AF-A0A2V8FSJ4-F1
#
_cell.length_a   1.000
_cell.length_b   1.000
_cell.length_c   1.000
_cell.angle_alpha   90.00
_cell.angle_beta   90.00
_cell.angle_gamma   90.00
#
_symmetry.space_group_name_H-M   'P 1'
#
loop_
_entity.id
_entity.type
_entity.pdbx_description
1 polymer ?
#
loop_
_entity_poly.entity_id
_entity_poly.type
_entity_poly.pdbx_seq_one_letter_code
_entity_poly.pdbx_strand_id
1 'polypeptide(L)' 'MNRSDPDVHPIEDPIAHLEQGFIDEFIRLRGHDPARLRDLAPGELDELLKHATAYASAKLAEVESRAHYVHELHGDR' A
#
# COMPACT_ATOMS: atom_id res chain seq x y z
N MET A 1 11.90 -40.64 1.81
CA MET A 1 12.61 -39.38 2.14
C MET A 1 11.95 -38.27 1.33
N ASN A 2 11.58 -37.20 2.04
CA ASN A 2 10.56 -36.21 1.71
C ASN A 2 10.94 -35.35 0.47
N ARG A 3 10.04 -35.22 -0.52
CA ARG A 3 10.13 -34.20 -1.57
C ARG A 3 9.35 -32.98 -1.06
N SER A 4 10.05 -32.07 -0.37
CA SER A 4 9.47 -30.81 0.09
C SER A 4 9.09 -29.93 -1.10
N ASP A 5 7.78 -29.76 -1.24
CA ASP A 5 6.95 -28.66 -1.74
C ASP A 5 7.39 -27.80 -2.94
N PRO A 6 6.46 -27.55 -3.89
CA PRO A 6 6.72 -26.68 -5.03
C PRO A 6 6.76 -25.22 -4.60
N ASP A 7 7.85 -24.56 -4.98
CA ASP A 7 7.96 -23.15 -5.39
C ASP A 7 6.66 -22.32 -5.23
N VAL A 8 6.43 -21.82 -4.02
CA VAL A 8 5.39 -20.79 -3.77
C VAL A 8 6.00 -19.46 -4.21
N HIS A 9 5.86 -19.13 -5.49
CA HIS A 9 6.01 -17.74 -5.91
C HIS A 9 4.94 -16.93 -5.16
N PRO A 10 5.31 -15.90 -4.37
CA PRO A 10 4.31 -15.00 -3.82
C PRO A 10 3.52 -14.45 -5.01
N ILE A 11 2.22 -14.71 -5.05
CA ILE A 11 1.33 -13.98 -5.94
C ILE A 11 1.42 -12.53 -5.44
N GLU A 12 2.24 -11.72 -6.10
CA GLU A 12 2.36 -10.30 -5.82
C GLU A 12 0.98 -9.66 -5.96
N ASP A 13 0.37 -9.26 -4.83
CA ASP A 13 -0.93 -8.62 -4.81
C ASP A 13 -0.79 -7.17 -5.32
N PRO A 14 -1.38 -6.83 -6.49
CA PRO A 14 -1.27 -5.49 -7.06
C PRO A 14 -1.81 -4.40 -6.13
N ILE A 15 -2.81 -4.72 -5.30
CA ILE A 15 -3.37 -3.79 -4.31
C ILE A 15 -2.37 -3.56 -3.19
N ALA A 16 -1.69 -4.60 -2.70
CA ALA A 16 -0.64 -4.46 -1.70
C ALA A 16 0.54 -3.59 -2.20
N HIS A 17 0.93 -3.74 -3.48
CA HIS A 17 1.94 -2.88 -4.09
C HIS A 17 1.51 -1.42 -4.17
N LEU A 18 0.25 -1.17 -4.52
CA LEU A 18 -0.30 0.17 -4.59
C LEU A 18 -0.42 0.81 -3.21
N GLU A 19 -0.88 0.03 -2.21
CA GLU A 19 -0.92 0.44 -0.80
C GLU A 19 0.46 0.85 -0.31
N GLN A 20 1.48 0.01 -0.53
CA GLN A 20 2.85 0.31 -0.14
C GLN A 20 3.37 1.58 -0.84
N GLY A 21 3.02 1.79 -2.11
CA GLY A 21 3.34 3.01 -2.84
C GLY A 21 2.78 4.27 -2.18
N PHE A 22 1.53 4.24 -1.73
CA PHE A 22 0.90 5.37 -1.02
C PHE A 22 1.47 5.58 0.38
N ILE A 23 1.81 4.51 1.09
CA ILE A 23 2.50 4.60 2.39
C ILE A 23 3.85 5.31 2.22
N ASP A 24 4.66 4.86 1.26
CA ASP A 24 5.96 5.45 0.96
C ASP A 24 5.85 6.92 0.53
N GLU A 25 4.82 7.26 -0.25
CA GLU A 25 4.49 8.64 -0.63
C GLU A 25 4.21 9.50 0.61
N PHE A 26 3.34 9.04 1.51
CA PHE A 26 3.00 9.77 2.73
C PHE A 26 4.23 10.04 3.59
N ILE A 27 5.08 9.02 3.75
CA ILE A 27 6.33 9.12 4.52
C ILE A 27 7.25 10.20 3.93
N ARG A 28 7.41 10.20 2.60
CA ARG A 28 8.17 11.25 1.89
C ARG A 28 7.53 12.64 2.03
N LEU A 29 6.21 12.75 1.98
CA LEU A 29 5.48 14.01 2.19
C LEU A 29 5.69 14.58 3.61
N ARG A 30 5.95 13.72 4.59
CA ARG A 30 6.31 14.11 5.97
C ARG A 30 7.80 14.43 6.13
N GLY A 31 8.60 14.33 5.07
CA GLY A 31 10.04 14.62 5.08
C GLY A 31 10.90 13.45 5.56
N HIS A 32 10.33 12.24 5.67
CA HIS A 32 11.05 11.05 6.05
C HIS A 32 11.45 10.22 4.82
N ASP A 33 12.52 9.45 4.96
CA ASP A 33 12.94 8.44 3.98
C ASP A 33 12.39 7.07 4.43
N PRO A 34 11.55 6.38 3.62
CA PRO A 34 11.05 5.05 3.93
C PRO A 34 12.16 4.04 4.30
N ALA A 35 13.36 4.19 3.73
CA ALA A 35 14.49 3.31 4.01
C ALA A 35 15.15 3.56 5.40
N ARG A 36 14.79 4.66 6.07
CA ARG A 36 15.39 5.13 7.32
C ARG A 36 14.40 5.26 8.48
N LEU A 37 13.20 4.70 8.35
CA LEU A 37 12.17 4.72 9.38
C LEU A 37 12.64 4.13 10.72
N ARG A 38 13.54 3.14 10.67
CA ARG A 38 14.15 2.50 11.86
C ARG A 38 14.95 3.47 12.74
N ASP A 39 15.29 4.65 12.23
CA ASP A 39 16.05 5.66 12.97
C ASP A 39 15.13 6.56 13.81
N LEU A 40 13.80 6.47 13.64
CA LEU A 40 12.80 7.23 14.40
C LEU A 40 12.60 6.64 15.80
N ALA A 41 12.17 7.50 16.75
CA ALA A 41 11.75 7.00 18.05
C ALA A 41 10.51 6.09 17.88
N PRO A 42 10.36 5.00 18.65
CA PRO A 42 9.26 4.05 18.47
C PRO A 42 7.86 4.68 18.47
N GLY A 43 7.63 5.70 19.32
CA GLY A 43 6.36 6.41 19.35
C GLY A 43 6.11 7.29 18.12
N GLU A 44 7.16 7.90 17.57
CA GLU A 44 7.06 8.69 16.33
C GLU A 44 6.82 7.78 15.12
N LEU A 45 7.49 6.63 15.09
CA LEU A 45 7.30 5.63 14.04
C LEU A 45 5.87 5.07 14.04
N ASP A 46 5.33 4.71 15.20
CA ASP A 46 3.98 4.16 15.33
C ASP A 46 2.92 5.17 14.84
N GLU A 47 3.01 6.44 15.28
CA GLU A 47 2.10 7.49 14.84
C GLU A 47 2.25 7.81 13.34
N LEU A 48 3.49 7.81 12.83
CA LEU A 48 3.74 8.00 11.39
C LEU A 48 3.09 6.88 10.56
N LEU A 49 3.24 5.62 10.98
CA LEU A 49 2.68 4.47 10.27
C LEU A 49 1.16 4.45 10.33
N LYS A 50 0.54 4.78 11.48
CA LYS A 50 -0.93 4.92 11.58
C LYS A 50 -1.47 5.92 10.58
N HIS A 51 -0.84 7.09 10.49
CA HIS A 51 -1.25 8.11 9.53
C HIS A 51 -0.98 7.68 8.07
N ALA A 52 0.13 6.98 7.81
CA ALA A 52 0.45 6.47 6.48
C ALA A 52 -0.57 5.43 6.01
N THR A 53 -0.96 4.48 6.86
CA THR A 53 -2.01 3.50 6.55
C THR A 53 -3.35 4.19 6.29
N ALA A 54 -3.75 5.15 7.13
CA ALA A 54 -4.99 5.90 6.92
C ALA A 54 -4.99 6.67 5.59
N TYR A 55 -3.84 7.26 5.23
CA TYR A 55 -3.66 7.92 3.92
C TYR A 55 -3.80 6.93 2.77
N ALA A 56 -3.13 5.77 2.84
CA ALA A 56 -3.17 4.75 1.80
C ALA A 56 -4.59 4.19 1.61
N SER A 57 -5.33 3.92 2.69
CA SER A 57 -6.72 3.47 2.60
C SER A 57 -7.61 4.50 1.91
N ALA A 58 -7.44 5.80 2.22
CA ALA A 58 -8.19 6.87 1.55
C ALA A 58 -7.86 6.93 0.04
N LYS A 59 -6.59 6.78 -0.34
CA LYS A 59 -6.18 6.76 -1.75
C LYS A 59 -6.65 5.54 -2.50
N LEU A 60 -6.67 4.36 -1.88
CA LEU A 60 -7.26 3.16 -2.48
C LEU A 60 -8.75 3.35 -2.73
N ALA A 61 -9.50 3.89 -1.74
CA ALA A 61 -10.92 4.19 -1.92
C ALA A 61 -11.19 5.19 -3.06
N GLU A 62 -10.32 6.20 -3.23
CA GLU A 62 -10.38 7.12 -4.38
C GLU A 62 -10.17 6.39 -5.71
N VAL A 63 -9.18 5.48 -5.78
CA VAL A 63 -8.88 4.68 -6.98
C VAL A 63 -10.04 3.75 -7.33
N GLU A 64 -10.59 3.03 -6.36
CA GLU A 64 -11.74 2.14 -6.53
C GLU A 64 -12.96 2.91 -7.03
N SER A 65 -13.28 4.04 -6.39
CA SER A 65 -14.39 4.91 -6.80
C SER A 65 -14.25 5.38 -8.25
N ARG A 66 -13.04 5.75 -8.66
CA ARG A 66 -12.76 6.18 -10.04
C ARG A 66 -12.83 5.01 -11.03
N ALA A 67 -12.36 3.83 -10.65
CA ALA A 67 -12.46 2.64 -11.48
C ALA A 67 -13.93 2.26 -11.72
N HIS A 68 -14.75 2.28 -10.67
CA HIS A 68 -16.19 2.08 -10.78
C HIS A 68 -16.85 3.11 -11.69
N TYR A 69 -16.53 4.40 -11.51
CA TYR A 69 -17.07 5.46 -12.35
C TYR A 69 -16.70 5.30 -13.84
N VAL A 70 -15.44 4.97 -14.14
CA VAL A 70 -15.01 4.72 -15.53
C VAL A 70 -15.72 3.52 -16.13
N HIS A 71 -15.91 2.45 -15.36
CA HIS A 71 -16.65 1.28 -15.81
C HIS A 71 -18.12 1.61 -16.12
N GLU A 72 -18.79 2.39 -15.26
CA GLU A 72 -20.15 2.89 -15.51
C GLU A 72 -20.23 3.71 -16.81
N LEU A 73 -19.24 4.56 -17.08
CA LEU A 73 -19.20 5.41 -18.28
C LEU A 73 -18.99 4.63 -19.57
N HIS A 74 -18.18 3.58 -19.56
CA HIS A 74 -17.93 2.76 -20.75
C HIS A 74 -19.08 1.79 -21.07
N GLY A 75 -20.09 1.69 -20.20
CA GLY A 75 -21.32 0.98 -20.49
C GLY A 75 -21.15 -0.51 -20.70
N ASP A 76 -20.09 -1.11 -20.15
CA ASP A 76 -19.89 -2.56 -20.14
C ASP A 76 -21.04 -3.19 -19.34
N ARG A 77 -22.05 -3.65 -20.07
CA ARG A 77 -23.20 -4.42 -19.59
C ARG A 77 -23.21 -5.77 -20.28
#